data_AF-A0A0F9FUS5-F1
#
_entry.id   AF-A0A0F9FUS5-F1
#
_cell.length_a   1.000
_cell.length_b   1.000
_cell.length_c   1.000
_cell.angle_alpha   90.00
_cell.angle_beta   90.00
_cell.angle_gamma   90.00
#
_symmetry.space_group_name_H-M   'P 1'
#
loop_
_entity.id
_entity.type
_entity.pdbx_description
1 polymer ?
#
loop_
_entity_poly.entity_id
_entity_poly.type
_entity_poly.pdbx_seq_one_letter_code
_entity_poly.pdbx_strand_id
1 'polypeptide(L)'
;MRRNTTRTGLARRQRHQRFAIRSWVDRLPDTPAFIIGNGPSLNDQPVHLLKDYFSVGTNRCFHKFDPIVLLWQDISLWNTEYQKLHNTQALKVSRDVSDPRKIYYNFHLKGGGYKFDPSTTHILYGRGSTGPLAIQLAVAMGCRPIILLGMDCKLGTKGESDFYGENKYWTDATLKNCYEGLVFVKEQCPVEIYNCGDNMLWPKCSLEDVLKEIPDKHQRSRASYVAQILGLNRNT
;
A
#
# COMPACT_ATOMS: atom_id res chain seq x y z
N MET A 1 19.58 21.27 12.79
CA MET A 1 18.48 20.39 12.33
C MET A 1 17.68 19.90 13.52
N ARG A 2 16.41 20.33 13.66
CA ARG A 2 15.50 19.75 14.67
C ARG A 2 15.23 18.30 14.29
N ARG A 3 15.46 17.35 15.21
CA ARG A 3 15.08 15.93 14.99
C ARG A 3 13.57 15.89 14.76
N ASN A 4 13.15 15.36 13.61
CA ASN A 4 11.75 15.10 13.33
C ASN A 4 11.25 14.10 14.40
N THR A 5 10.43 14.57 15.34
CA THR A 5 10.04 13.81 16.54
C THR A 5 8.97 12.76 16.27
N THR A 6 8.34 12.79 15.10
CA THR A 6 7.38 11.81 14.62
C THR A 6 8.10 10.59 14.03
N ARG A 7 8.82 9.84 14.88
CA ARG A 7 9.22 8.48 14.52
C ARG A 7 7.95 7.65 14.35
N THR A 8 7.64 7.24 13.13
CA THR A 8 6.47 6.38 12.84
C THR A 8 6.73 4.89 13.08
N GLY A 9 7.91 4.54 13.60
CA GLY A 9 8.21 3.21 14.12
C GLY A 9 7.88 3.07 15.61
N LEU A 10 7.69 1.83 16.05
CA LEU A 10 7.42 1.46 17.43
C LEU A 10 8.65 1.71 18.31
N ALA A 11 8.44 2.41 19.44
CA ALA A 11 9.47 2.50 20.46
C ALA A 11 9.85 1.11 20.99
N ARG A 12 11.05 0.95 21.59
CA ARG A 12 11.52 -0.34 22.12
C ARG A 12 10.47 -1.02 23.02
N ARG A 13 9.81 -0.24 23.90
CA ARG A 13 8.75 -0.72 24.80
C ARG A 13 7.47 -1.16 24.07
N GLN A 14 7.23 -0.68 22.85
CA GLN A 14 6.03 -0.94 22.05
C GLN A 14 6.20 -2.08 21.02
N ARG A 15 7.40 -2.66 20.86
CA ARG A 15 7.64 -3.71 19.83
C ARG A 15 6.80 -4.98 20.00
N HIS A 16 6.23 -5.21 21.19
CA HIS A 16 5.23 -6.25 21.40
C HIS A 16 3.93 -5.99 20.61
N GLN A 17 3.64 -4.74 20.28
CA GLN A 17 2.48 -4.28 19.50
C GLN A 17 2.70 -4.38 17.98
N ARG A 18 3.77 -5.02 17.50
CA ARG A 18 4.03 -5.11 16.06
C ARG A 18 2.86 -5.72 15.26
N PHE A 19 2.10 -6.65 15.84
CA PHE A 19 0.87 -7.19 15.24
C PHE A 19 -0.41 -6.44 15.59
N ALA A 20 -0.32 -5.21 16.12
CA ALA A 20 -1.49 -4.39 16.43
C ALA A 20 -2.31 -4.01 15.20
N ILE A 21 -1.78 -4.21 13.98
CA ILE A 21 -2.58 -4.04 12.76
C ILE A 21 -3.82 -4.91 12.78
N ARG A 22 -3.86 -6.02 13.53
CA ARG A 22 -5.07 -6.84 13.74
C ARG A 22 -6.31 -6.04 14.17
N SER A 23 -6.14 -4.90 14.83
CA SER A 23 -7.24 -4.03 15.25
C SER A 23 -7.60 -2.95 14.20
N TRP A 24 -7.00 -3.02 13.00
CA TRP A 24 -7.28 -2.12 11.88
C TRP A 24 -8.47 -2.58 11.04
N VAL A 25 -9.00 -3.78 11.29
CA VAL A 25 -10.25 -4.26 10.68
C VAL A 25 -11.34 -3.21 10.87
N ASP A 26 -12.01 -2.86 9.77
CA ASP A 26 -13.09 -1.87 9.70
C ASP A 26 -12.76 -0.48 10.31
N ARG A 27 -11.47 -0.08 10.33
CA ARG A 27 -11.10 1.25 10.82
C ARG A 27 -11.40 2.37 9.83
N LEU A 28 -11.56 2.07 8.55
CA LEU A 28 -11.82 3.04 7.48
C LEU A 28 -13.03 2.60 6.64
N PRO A 29 -14.22 2.45 7.25
CA PRO A 29 -15.42 2.04 6.52
C PRO A 29 -15.75 3.05 5.44
N ASP A 30 -16.16 2.55 4.28
CA ASP A 30 -16.62 3.34 3.12
C ASP A 30 -15.63 4.42 2.67
N THR A 31 -14.34 4.21 2.92
CA THR A 31 -13.27 5.13 2.56
C THR A 31 -12.60 4.70 1.26
N PRO A 32 -12.51 5.56 0.24
CA PRO A 32 -11.72 5.26 -0.96
C PRO A 32 -10.24 5.05 -0.61
N ALA A 33 -9.64 3.98 -1.13
CA ALA A 33 -8.22 3.68 -0.90
C ALA A 33 -7.42 3.71 -2.20
N PHE A 34 -6.39 4.56 -2.23
CA PHE A 34 -5.46 4.66 -3.34
C PHE A 34 -4.28 3.71 -3.12
N ILE A 35 -4.19 2.67 -3.93
CA ILE A 35 -3.13 1.65 -3.87
C ILE A 35 -2.05 2.01 -4.87
N ILE A 36 -0.85 2.29 -4.38
CA ILE A 36 0.23 2.88 -5.16
C ILE A 36 1.34 1.85 -5.33
N GLY A 37 1.48 1.38 -6.57
CA GLY A 37 2.51 0.45 -7.01
C GLY A 37 3.84 1.13 -7.33
N ASN A 38 4.61 0.50 -8.21
CA ASN A 38 5.90 1.02 -8.66
C ASN A 38 6.01 1.06 -10.18
N GLY A 39 4.96 0.67 -10.91
CA GLY A 39 4.98 0.56 -12.36
C GLY A 39 5.30 1.88 -13.08
N PRO A 40 5.81 1.81 -14.31
CA PRO A 40 6.23 2.97 -15.10
C PRO A 40 5.17 4.06 -15.25
N SER A 41 3.89 3.71 -15.35
CA SER A 41 2.78 4.66 -15.54
C SER A 41 2.71 5.71 -14.43
N LEU A 42 3.26 5.40 -13.25
CA LEU A 42 3.29 6.33 -12.12
C LEU A 42 4.06 7.63 -12.42
N ASN A 43 4.91 7.63 -13.46
CA ASN A 43 5.59 8.85 -13.89
C ASN A 43 4.66 9.92 -14.46
N ASP A 44 3.55 9.50 -15.04
CA ASP A 44 2.57 10.37 -15.69
C ASP A 44 1.40 10.71 -14.77
N GLN A 45 1.37 10.14 -13.56
CA GLN A 45 0.27 10.35 -12.60
C GLN A 45 0.51 11.57 -11.71
N PRO A 46 -0.47 12.46 -11.52
CA PRO A 46 -0.39 13.60 -10.61
C PRO A 46 -0.59 13.19 -9.15
N VAL A 47 0.28 12.31 -8.64
CA VAL A 47 0.16 11.70 -7.29
C VAL A 47 0.13 12.70 -6.13
N HIS A 48 0.54 13.96 -6.36
CA HIS A 48 0.44 15.04 -5.37
C HIS A 48 -1.00 15.36 -4.98
N LEU A 49 -1.98 15.06 -5.84
CA LEU A 49 -3.41 15.20 -5.55
C LEU A 49 -3.89 14.25 -4.44
N LEU A 50 -3.12 13.20 -4.13
CA LEU A 50 -3.47 12.19 -3.12
C LEU A 50 -3.09 12.58 -1.68
N LYS A 51 -2.51 13.76 -1.46
CA LYS A 51 -1.94 14.16 -0.15
C LYS A 51 -2.93 14.09 1.03
N ASP A 52 -4.21 14.30 0.75
CA ASP A 52 -5.31 14.32 1.73
C ASP A 52 -6.24 13.12 1.57
N TYR A 53 -5.81 12.06 0.87
CA TYR A 53 -6.58 10.84 0.69
C TYR A 53 -5.89 9.64 1.35
N PHE A 54 -6.70 8.64 1.73
CA PHE A 54 -6.14 7.40 2.25
C PHE A 54 -5.36 6.67 1.16
N SER A 55 -4.11 6.35 1.45
CA SER A 55 -3.23 5.70 0.48
C SER A 55 -2.43 4.58 1.14
N VAL A 56 -2.33 3.47 0.41
CA VAL A 56 -1.45 2.35 0.73
C VAL A 56 -0.43 2.24 -0.40
N GLY A 57 0.78 2.72 -0.11
CA GLY A 57 1.90 2.59 -1.03
C GLY A 57 2.65 1.28 -0.84
N THR A 58 3.28 0.80 -1.90
CA THR A 58 4.04 -0.45 -1.88
C THR A 58 5.52 -0.24 -2.20
N ASN A 59 6.38 -0.98 -1.49
CA ASN A 59 7.82 -1.04 -1.73
C ASN A 59 8.48 0.35 -1.84
N ARG A 60 8.92 0.75 -3.05
CA ARG A 60 9.69 1.98 -3.34
C ARG A 60 8.82 3.15 -3.78
N CYS A 61 7.48 3.06 -3.70
CA CYS A 61 6.59 4.15 -4.09
C CYS A 61 6.89 5.47 -3.34
N PHE A 62 7.49 5.39 -2.14
CA PHE A 62 7.84 6.54 -1.31
C PHE A 62 8.87 7.48 -1.94
N HIS A 63 9.59 7.08 -3.00
CA HIS A 63 10.43 8.04 -3.75
C HIS A 63 9.59 8.96 -4.65
N LYS A 64 8.34 8.57 -4.98
CA LYS A 64 7.40 9.37 -5.77
C LYS A 64 6.33 10.03 -4.90
N PHE A 65 5.84 9.32 -3.88
CA PHE A 65 4.76 9.78 -3.01
C PHE A 65 4.85 9.09 -1.65
N ASP A 66 4.90 9.85 -0.55
CA ASP A 66 4.90 9.33 0.82
C ASP A 66 3.45 8.99 1.25
N PRO A 67 3.04 7.71 1.30
CA PRO A 67 1.66 7.33 1.55
C PRO A 67 1.25 7.44 3.03
N ILE A 68 -0.03 7.23 3.33
CA ILE A 68 -0.48 7.07 4.71
C ILE A 68 0.06 5.76 5.31
N VAL A 69 -0.05 4.66 4.56
CA VAL A 69 0.49 3.35 4.92
C VAL A 69 1.51 2.93 3.85
N LEU A 70 2.68 2.46 4.27
CA LEU A 70 3.68 1.87 3.38
C LEU A 70 3.80 0.38 3.70
N LEU A 71 3.51 -0.47 2.70
CA LEU A 71 3.52 -1.92 2.80
C LEU A 71 4.67 -2.55 2.01
N TRP A 72 5.37 -3.54 2.57
CA TRP A 72 6.33 -4.36 1.84
C TRP A 72 6.47 -5.78 2.39
N GLN A 73 6.87 -6.72 1.53
CA GLN A 73 7.09 -8.11 1.92
C GLN A 73 8.56 -8.52 1.98
N ASP A 74 9.46 -7.86 1.25
CA ASP A 74 10.82 -8.33 1.02
C ASP A 74 11.86 -7.64 1.91
N ILE A 75 12.78 -8.43 2.48
CA ILE A 75 13.90 -7.91 3.28
C ILE A 75 14.88 -7.07 2.45
N SER A 76 14.91 -7.25 1.13
CA SER A 76 15.76 -6.46 0.23
C SER A 76 15.44 -4.97 0.32
N LEU A 77 14.16 -4.60 0.45
CA LEU A 77 13.75 -3.21 0.62
C LEU A 77 14.34 -2.62 1.91
N TRP A 78 14.26 -3.35 3.02
CA TRP A 78 14.90 -2.95 4.27
C TRP A 78 16.40 -2.73 4.07
N ASN A 79 17.09 -3.70 3.47
CA ASN A 79 18.54 -3.67 3.29
C ASN A 79 18.99 -2.50 2.41
N THR A 80 18.24 -2.15 1.37
CA THR A 80 18.63 -1.08 0.42
C THR A 80 18.11 0.29 0.80
N GLU A 81 16.98 0.38 1.52
CA GLU A 81 16.24 1.64 1.72
C GLU A 81 16.07 2.02 3.20
N TYR A 82 16.71 1.34 4.15
CA TYR A 82 16.48 1.53 5.59
C TYR A 82 16.39 2.99 6.04
N GLN A 83 17.31 3.85 5.58
CA GLN A 83 17.32 5.26 5.97
C GLN A 83 16.09 6.01 5.43
N LYS A 84 15.73 5.79 4.17
CA LYS A 84 14.55 6.43 3.57
C LYS A 84 13.27 5.89 4.20
N LEU A 85 13.16 4.56 4.37
CA LEU A 85 12.08 3.93 5.14
C LEU A 85 11.95 4.54 6.53
N HIS A 86 13.07 4.79 7.23
CA HIS A 86 13.00 5.39 8.56
C HIS A 86 12.43 6.83 8.53
N ASN A 87 12.74 7.58 7.47
CA ASN A 87 12.41 9.00 7.35
C ASN A 87 11.04 9.30 6.75
N THR A 88 10.37 8.33 6.10
CA THR A 88 8.98 8.55 5.62
C THR A 88 8.05 8.79 6.81
N GLN A 89 6.95 9.54 6.61
CA GLN A 89 5.94 9.70 7.68
C GLN A 89 4.80 8.68 7.56
N ALA A 90 4.90 7.71 6.65
CA ALA A 90 3.94 6.61 6.55
C ALA A 90 3.93 5.75 7.82
N LEU A 91 2.77 5.15 8.11
CA LEU A 91 2.69 3.96 8.96
C LEU A 91 3.34 2.80 8.20
N LYS A 92 4.43 2.29 8.75
CA LYS A 92 5.24 1.24 8.13
C LYS A 92 4.71 -0.13 8.52
N VAL A 93 4.31 -0.90 7.53
CA VAL A 93 3.76 -2.25 7.68
C VAL A 93 4.61 -3.19 6.83
N SER A 94 5.19 -4.21 7.43
CA SER A 94 6.03 -5.16 6.71
C SER A 94 5.66 -6.59 7.00
N ARG A 95 6.11 -7.53 6.17
CA ARG A 95 6.19 -8.91 6.60
C ARG A 95 7.07 -9.00 7.85
N ASP A 96 6.69 -9.83 8.81
CA ASP A 96 7.41 -10.04 10.07
C ASP A 96 8.91 -10.38 9.90
N VAL A 97 9.27 -11.16 8.89
CA VAL A 97 10.68 -11.49 8.58
C VAL A 97 11.44 -10.37 7.85
N SER A 98 10.75 -9.33 7.40
CA SER A 98 11.31 -8.21 6.61
C SER A 98 11.52 -6.94 7.43
N ASP A 99 11.34 -7.04 8.75
CA ASP A 99 11.72 -6.05 9.75
C ASP A 99 12.57 -6.73 10.84
N PRO A 100 13.88 -6.95 10.58
CA PRO A 100 14.75 -7.68 11.50
C PRO A 100 14.90 -7.00 12.86
N ARG A 101 14.58 -5.70 12.97
CA ARG A 101 14.64 -4.95 14.24
C ARG A 101 13.31 -4.92 15.00
N LYS A 102 12.22 -5.41 14.39
CA LYS A 102 10.86 -5.42 14.95
C LYS A 102 10.42 -4.02 15.38
N ILE A 103 10.72 -3.01 14.58
CA ILE A 103 10.46 -1.59 14.87
C ILE A 103 9.25 -1.05 14.10
N TYR A 104 8.63 -1.84 13.24
CA TYR A 104 7.46 -1.46 12.46
C TYR A 104 6.27 -2.37 12.79
N TYR A 105 5.12 -2.04 12.23
CA TYR A 105 3.99 -2.93 12.27
C TYR A 105 4.23 -4.10 11.33
N ASN A 106 3.75 -5.28 11.70
CA ASN A 106 3.98 -6.50 10.94
C ASN A 106 2.67 -7.25 10.63
N PHE A 107 2.67 -7.90 9.47
CA PHE A 107 1.72 -8.94 9.10
C PHE A 107 2.45 -10.29 8.91
N HIS A 108 1.69 -11.37 9.01
CA HIS A 108 2.09 -12.70 8.58
C HIS A 108 1.63 -12.95 7.16
N LEU A 109 2.55 -13.43 6.32
CA LEU A 109 2.22 -13.87 4.97
C LEU A 109 1.82 -15.34 5.01
N LYS A 110 0.57 -15.64 4.67
CA LYS A 110 0.10 -17.00 4.48
C LYS A 110 0.28 -17.38 3.00
N GLY A 111 1.31 -18.17 2.74
CA GLY A 111 1.60 -18.67 1.40
C GLY A 111 0.49 -19.57 0.86
N GLY A 112 0.48 -19.76 -0.46
CA GLY A 112 -0.58 -20.46 -1.20
C GLY A 112 -1.24 -19.51 -2.20
N GLY A 113 -2.50 -19.79 -2.54
CA GLY A 113 -3.32 -18.92 -3.37
C GLY A 113 -3.69 -17.62 -2.66
N TYR A 114 -3.94 -16.57 -3.45
CA TYR A 114 -4.52 -15.33 -2.93
C TYR A 114 -5.94 -15.57 -2.41
N LYS A 115 -6.33 -14.82 -1.37
CA LYS A 115 -7.66 -14.89 -0.74
C LYS A 115 -7.98 -13.55 -0.08
N PHE A 116 -9.23 -13.10 -0.18
CA PHE A 116 -9.75 -12.04 0.67
C PHE A 116 -10.27 -12.63 1.99
N ASP A 117 -9.75 -12.11 3.09
CA ASP A 117 -10.22 -12.43 4.44
C ASP A 117 -10.45 -11.12 5.20
N PRO A 118 -11.64 -10.51 5.07
CA PRO A 118 -11.91 -9.19 5.65
C PRO A 118 -11.86 -9.20 7.18
N SER A 119 -11.89 -10.38 7.81
CA SER A 119 -11.80 -10.51 9.26
C SER A 119 -10.39 -10.30 9.82
N THR A 120 -9.38 -10.18 8.95
CA THR A 120 -8.00 -10.01 9.38
C THR A 120 -7.22 -9.04 8.50
N THR A 121 -6.48 -8.17 9.16
CA THR A 121 -5.48 -7.26 8.58
C THR A 121 -4.04 -7.70 8.85
N HIS A 122 -3.84 -8.68 9.75
CA HIS A 122 -2.52 -9.16 10.18
C HIS A 122 -2.10 -10.47 9.53
N ILE A 123 -2.99 -11.11 8.77
CA ILE A 123 -2.70 -12.27 7.93
C ILE A 123 -3.12 -11.88 6.51
N LEU A 124 -2.15 -11.85 5.59
CA LEU A 124 -2.39 -11.59 4.17
C LEU A 124 -2.05 -12.85 3.37
N TYR A 125 -2.83 -13.15 2.34
CA TYR A 125 -2.77 -14.41 1.60
C TYR A 125 -2.16 -14.22 0.22
N GLY A 126 -1.22 -15.09 -0.15
CA GLY A 126 -0.54 -15.07 -1.45
C GLY A 126 0.97 -14.89 -1.31
N ARG A 127 1.64 -14.54 -2.42
CA ARG A 127 3.09 -14.28 -2.44
C ARG A 127 3.53 -13.58 -3.73
N GLY A 128 4.71 -12.98 -3.70
CA GLY A 128 5.43 -12.57 -4.91
C GLY A 128 5.00 -11.21 -5.49
N SER A 129 3.86 -10.66 -5.09
CA SER A 129 3.48 -9.27 -5.38
C SER A 129 2.89 -8.58 -4.15
N THR A 130 3.42 -7.40 -3.81
CA THR A 130 2.93 -6.60 -2.67
C THR A 130 1.62 -5.90 -3.00
N GLY A 131 1.33 -5.62 -4.27
CA GLY A 131 0.12 -4.90 -4.71
C GLY A 131 -1.19 -5.58 -4.27
N PRO A 132 -1.42 -6.85 -4.63
CA PRO A 132 -2.60 -7.60 -4.17
C PRO A 132 -2.72 -7.69 -2.64
N LEU A 133 -1.59 -7.75 -1.92
CA LEU A 133 -1.58 -7.74 -0.45
C LEU A 133 -2.02 -6.38 0.13
N ALA A 134 -1.62 -5.28 -0.52
CA ALA A 134 -2.09 -3.94 -0.15
C ALA A 134 -3.60 -3.77 -0.38
N ILE A 135 -4.13 -4.36 -1.45
CA ILE A 135 -5.57 -4.38 -1.72
C ILE A 135 -6.31 -5.20 -0.66
N GLN A 136 -5.81 -6.40 -0.30
CA GLN A 136 -6.36 -7.19 0.81
C GLN A 136 -6.40 -6.41 2.12
N LEU A 137 -5.31 -5.73 2.48
CA LEU A 137 -5.24 -4.90 3.68
C LEU A 137 -6.30 -3.80 3.63
N ALA A 138 -6.42 -3.06 2.53
CA ALA A 138 -7.40 -1.98 2.39
C ALA A 138 -8.85 -2.50 2.49
N VAL A 139 -9.16 -3.62 1.85
CA VAL A 139 -10.48 -4.27 1.94
C VAL A 139 -10.79 -4.67 3.38
N ALA A 140 -9.86 -5.32 4.09
CA ALA A 140 -10.05 -5.69 5.49
C ALA A 140 -10.19 -4.48 6.43
N MET A 141 -9.62 -3.33 6.06
CA MET A 141 -9.81 -2.06 6.78
C MET A 141 -11.20 -1.41 6.52
N GLY A 142 -12.03 -1.98 5.65
CA GLY A 142 -13.37 -1.47 5.30
C GLY A 142 -13.39 -0.52 4.10
N CYS A 143 -12.25 -0.35 3.39
CA CYS A 143 -12.13 0.61 2.30
C CYS A 143 -12.97 0.21 1.08
N ARG A 144 -13.60 1.21 0.45
CA ARG A 144 -14.28 1.11 -0.84
C ARG A 144 -14.52 2.52 -1.41
N PRO A 145 -14.37 2.73 -2.73
CA PRO A 145 -13.76 1.82 -3.72
C PRO A 145 -12.23 1.72 -3.55
N ILE A 146 -11.58 0.88 -4.36
CA ILE A 146 -10.12 0.78 -4.46
C ILE A 146 -9.65 1.40 -5.78
N ILE A 147 -8.64 2.26 -5.74
CA ILE A 147 -8.09 2.96 -6.90
C ILE A 147 -6.63 2.52 -7.09
N LEU A 148 -6.29 2.00 -8.27
CA LEU A 148 -4.96 1.46 -8.56
C LEU A 148 -4.10 2.47 -9.34
N LEU A 149 -2.88 2.74 -8.87
CA LEU A 149 -1.88 3.56 -9.56
C LEU A 149 -0.56 2.81 -9.65
N GLY A 150 0.14 2.87 -10.79
CA GLY A 150 1.45 2.20 -10.95
C GLY A 150 1.39 0.69 -10.74
N MET A 151 0.25 0.07 -11.02
CA MET A 151 0.03 -1.39 -10.95
C MET A 151 -0.10 -1.93 -12.38
N ASP A 152 0.95 -1.73 -13.19
CA ASP A 152 0.85 -1.89 -14.64
C ASP A 152 0.91 -3.34 -15.09
N CYS A 153 1.60 -4.18 -14.31
CA CYS A 153 1.92 -5.57 -14.65
C CYS A 153 2.40 -5.73 -16.11
N LYS A 154 3.27 -4.81 -16.56
CA LYS A 154 4.01 -4.83 -17.82
C LYS A 154 5.23 -3.92 -17.72
N LEU A 155 6.17 -4.09 -18.65
CA LEU A 155 7.26 -3.14 -18.83
C LEU A 155 6.75 -1.87 -19.53
N GLY A 156 7.42 -0.75 -19.28
CA GLY A 156 7.18 0.50 -19.98
C GLY A 156 7.76 0.48 -21.40
N THR A 157 7.56 1.57 -22.13
CA THR A 157 7.86 1.62 -23.57
C THR A 157 9.35 1.54 -23.89
N LYS A 158 10.22 1.84 -22.92
CA LYS A 158 11.68 1.75 -23.03
C LYS A 158 12.25 0.55 -22.26
N GLY A 159 11.40 -0.41 -21.88
CA GLY A 159 11.79 -1.59 -21.10
C GLY A 159 11.90 -1.37 -19.60
N GLU A 160 11.48 -0.21 -19.09
CA GLU A 160 11.49 0.08 -17.65
C GLU A 160 10.52 -0.84 -16.88
N SER A 161 10.97 -1.39 -15.77
CA SER A 161 10.13 -2.25 -14.92
C SER A 161 9.35 -1.45 -13.88
N ASP A 162 9.89 -0.30 -13.50
CA ASP A 162 9.37 0.57 -12.46
C ASP A 162 9.50 2.06 -12.89
N PHE A 163 8.84 2.97 -12.18
CA PHE A 163 8.92 4.42 -12.46
C PHE A 163 10.34 5.00 -12.33
N TYR A 164 11.23 4.30 -11.64
CA TYR A 164 12.64 4.67 -11.46
C TYR A 164 13.57 3.96 -12.46
N GLY A 165 13.03 3.38 -13.53
CA GLY A 165 13.79 2.69 -14.57
C GLY A 165 13.82 1.18 -14.35
N GLU A 166 14.98 0.57 -14.55
CA GLU A 166 15.18 -0.86 -14.37
C GLU A 166 15.41 -1.20 -12.89
N ASN A 167 14.56 -2.05 -12.34
CA ASN A 167 14.75 -2.64 -11.03
C ASN A 167 15.54 -3.95 -11.17
N LYS A 168 16.78 -3.96 -10.72
CA LYS A 168 17.66 -5.14 -10.75
C LYS A 168 17.12 -6.40 -10.04
N TYR A 169 16.07 -6.26 -9.22
CA TYR A 169 15.40 -7.38 -8.56
C TYR A 169 14.16 -7.86 -9.32
N TRP A 170 13.79 -7.17 -10.38
CA TRP A 170 12.68 -7.53 -11.24
C TRP A 170 13.06 -8.73 -12.11
N THR A 171 12.09 -9.62 -12.28
CA THR A 171 12.22 -10.85 -13.08
C THR A 171 10.88 -11.13 -13.74
N ASP A 172 10.85 -12.02 -14.73
CA ASP A 172 9.58 -12.49 -15.32
C ASP A 172 8.64 -13.09 -14.27
N ALA A 173 9.18 -13.70 -13.22
CA ALA A 173 8.39 -14.19 -12.09
C ALA A 173 7.72 -13.05 -11.32
N THR A 174 8.38 -11.89 -11.18
CA THR A 174 7.80 -10.69 -10.54
C THR A 174 6.61 -10.19 -11.35
N LEU A 175 6.76 -10.12 -12.68
CA LEU A 175 5.70 -9.73 -13.60
C LEU A 175 4.51 -10.69 -13.54
N LYS A 176 4.79 -11.99 -13.63
CA LYS A 176 3.78 -13.05 -13.54
C LYS A 176 3.01 -12.97 -12.22
N ASN A 177 3.70 -12.83 -11.09
CA ASN A 177 3.05 -12.72 -9.77
C ASN A 177 2.22 -11.44 -9.63
N CYS A 178 2.65 -10.33 -10.24
CA CYS A 178 1.85 -9.10 -10.34
C CYS A 178 0.54 -9.39 -11.07
N TYR A 179 0.65 -9.95 -12.27
CA TYR A 179 -0.49 -10.21 -13.14
C TYR A 179 -1.47 -11.21 -12.52
N GLU A 180 -1.00 -12.38 -12.08
CA GLU A 180 -1.83 -13.40 -11.42
C GLU A 180 -2.53 -12.85 -10.17
N GLY A 181 -1.82 -12.03 -9.39
CA GLY A 181 -2.39 -11.38 -8.23
C GLY A 181 -3.50 -10.38 -8.57
N LEU A 182 -3.36 -9.59 -9.64
CA LEU A 182 -4.40 -8.68 -10.08
C LEU A 182 -5.56 -9.40 -10.81
N VAL A 183 -5.31 -10.52 -11.49
CA VAL A 183 -6.38 -11.39 -12.01
C VAL A 183 -7.24 -11.89 -10.86
N PHE A 184 -6.63 -12.39 -9.78
CA PHE A 184 -7.35 -12.74 -8.57
C PHE A 184 -8.18 -11.57 -8.02
N VAL A 185 -7.61 -10.35 -7.96
CA VAL A 185 -8.35 -9.16 -7.50
C VAL A 185 -9.54 -8.89 -8.42
N LYS A 186 -9.38 -8.97 -9.74
CA LYS A 186 -10.47 -8.77 -10.70
C LYS A 186 -11.62 -9.76 -10.49
N GLU A 187 -11.29 -11.01 -10.21
CA GLU A 187 -12.28 -12.07 -10.07
C GLU A 187 -12.95 -12.11 -8.68
N GLN A 188 -12.25 -11.71 -7.63
CA GLN A 188 -12.64 -12.02 -6.25
C GLN A 188 -12.76 -10.78 -5.33
N CYS A 189 -12.38 -9.58 -5.79
CA CYS A 189 -12.47 -8.39 -4.95
C CYS A 189 -13.92 -8.05 -4.64
N PRO A 190 -14.31 -7.92 -3.35
CA PRO A 190 -15.70 -7.66 -2.97
C PRO A 190 -16.11 -6.20 -3.14
N VAL A 191 -15.22 -5.34 -3.65
CA VAL A 191 -15.42 -3.91 -3.81
C VAL A 191 -14.97 -3.46 -5.19
N GLU A 192 -15.53 -2.35 -5.64
CA GLU A 192 -15.22 -1.76 -6.93
C GLU A 192 -13.73 -1.36 -7.05
N ILE A 193 -13.18 -1.56 -8.25
CA ILE A 193 -11.81 -1.24 -8.61
C ILE A 193 -11.81 -0.20 -9.74
N TYR A 194 -11.10 0.91 -9.53
CA TYR A 194 -10.75 1.87 -10.57
C TYR A 194 -9.29 1.72 -10.96
N ASN A 195 -8.99 1.68 -12.25
CA ASN A 195 -7.63 1.52 -12.76
C ASN A 195 -7.12 2.84 -13.35
N CYS A 196 -6.23 3.51 -12.63
CA CYS A 196 -5.49 4.68 -13.11
C CYS A 196 -4.06 4.33 -13.56
N GLY A 197 -3.71 3.03 -13.60
CA GLY A 197 -2.46 2.53 -14.16
C GLY A 197 -2.62 2.05 -15.60
N ASP A 198 -1.62 1.30 -16.06
CA ASP A 198 -1.54 0.82 -17.45
C ASP A 198 -1.78 -0.69 -17.61
N ASN A 199 -2.29 -1.36 -16.58
CA ASN A 199 -2.72 -2.76 -16.73
C ASN A 199 -3.97 -2.85 -17.61
N MET A 200 -4.15 -4.01 -18.24
CA MET A 200 -5.25 -4.29 -19.18
C MET A 200 -6.43 -5.01 -18.51
N LEU A 201 -6.42 -5.14 -17.18
CA LEU A 201 -7.43 -5.93 -16.47
C LEU A 201 -8.74 -5.15 -16.27
N TRP A 202 -8.67 -3.81 -16.17
CA TRP A 202 -9.83 -2.93 -16.11
C TRP A 202 -9.66 -1.78 -17.12
N PRO A 203 -10.76 -1.16 -17.59
CA PRO A 203 -10.68 0.07 -18.36
C PRO A 203 -9.86 1.13 -17.62
N LYS A 204 -8.94 1.78 -18.35
CA LYS A 204 -8.12 2.86 -17.79
C LYS A 204 -8.97 4.12 -17.61
N CYS A 205 -8.80 4.78 -16.47
CA CYS A 205 -9.39 6.09 -16.16
C CYS A 205 -8.30 7.07 -15.68
N SER A 206 -8.54 8.37 -15.81
CA SER A 206 -7.62 9.38 -15.27
C SER A 206 -7.81 9.48 -13.75
N LEU A 207 -6.74 9.86 -13.03
CA LEU A 207 -6.84 10.07 -11.59
C LEU A 207 -7.80 11.24 -11.28
N GLU A 208 -7.74 12.29 -12.08
CA GLU A 208 -8.53 13.50 -11.93
C GLU A 208 -10.03 13.22 -12.09
N ASP A 209 -10.43 12.37 -13.01
CA ASP A 209 -11.84 12.01 -13.18
C ASP A 209 -12.35 11.19 -11.99
N VAL A 210 -11.56 10.22 -11.51
CA VAL A 210 -11.92 9.47 -10.30
C VAL A 210 -12.06 10.38 -9.08
N LEU A 211 -11.18 11.39 -8.95
CA LEU A 211 -11.23 12.33 -7.83
C LEU A 211 -12.49 13.24 -7.86
N LYS A 212 -13.04 13.56 -9.03
CA LYS A 212 -14.29 14.34 -9.13
C LYS A 212 -15.49 13.59 -8.57
N GLU A 213 -15.46 12.26 -8.63
CA GLU A 213 -16.54 11.39 -8.13
C GLU A 213 -16.41 11.07 -6.63
N ILE A 214 -15.26 11.37 -6.01
CA ILE A 214 -15.03 11.09 -4.59
C ILE A 214 -15.55 12.24 -3.73
N PRO A 215 -16.49 11.98 -2.78
CA PRO A 215 -17.00 13.03 -1.90
C PRO A 215 -15.90 13.69 -1.05
N ASP A 216 -15.97 15.02 -0.91
CA ASP A 216 -14.99 15.82 -0.16
C ASP A 216 -14.78 15.39 1.30
N LYS A 217 -15.76 14.70 1.92
CA LYS A 217 -15.61 14.14 3.28
C LYS A 217 -14.42 13.18 3.42
N HIS A 218 -13.93 12.63 2.32
CA HIS A 218 -12.77 11.74 2.29
C HIS A 218 -11.44 12.49 2.17
N GLN A 219 -11.46 13.80 1.88
CA GLN A 219 -10.28 14.66 1.94
C GLN A 219 -9.97 15.01 3.39
N ARG A 220 -8.98 14.31 3.95
CA ARG A 220 -8.60 14.43 5.37
C ARG A 220 -7.10 14.41 5.50
N SER A 221 -6.59 15.15 6.47
CA SER A 221 -5.15 15.17 6.75
C SER A 221 -4.62 13.77 7.10
N ARG A 222 -3.33 13.55 6.83
CA ARG A 222 -2.61 12.33 7.29
C ARG A 222 -2.82 12.08 8.78
N ALA A 223 -2.75 13.12 9.61
CA ALA A 223 -2.92 13.00 11.05
C ALA A 223 -4.31 12.44 11.41
N SER A 224 -5.36 12.89 10.71
CA SER A 224 -6.73 12.36 10.88
C SER A 224 -6.80 10.87 10.55
N TYR A 225 -6.25 10.46 9.41
CA TYR A 225 -6.20 9.05 9.02
C TYR A 225 -5.44 8.19 10.03
N VAL A 226 -4.25 8.61 10.42
CA VAL A 226 -3.41 7.90 11.39
C VAL A 226 -4.13 7.78 12.73
N ALA A 227 -4.75 8.85 13.22
CA ALA A 227 -5.47 8.82 14.49
C ALA A 227 -6.67 7.86 14.45
N GLN A 228 -7.41 7.80 13.34
CA GLN A 228 -8.50 6.84 13.16
C GLN A 228 -8.01 5.39 13.10
N ILE A 229 -6.97 5.11 12.31
CA ILE A 229 -6.36 3.77 12.16
C ILE A 229 -5.84 3.26 13.50
N LEU A 230 -5.15 4.11 14.25
CA LEU A 230 -4.58 3.77 15.56
C LEU A 230 -5.60 3.84 16.70
N GLY A 231 -6.84 4.28 16.44
CA GLY A 231 -7.90 4.37 17.42
C GLY A 231 -7.70 5.45 18.49
N LEU A 232 -6.94 6.51 18.18
CA LEU A 232 -6.61 7.60 19.11
C LEU A 232 -7.76 8.60 19.31
N ASN A 233 -8.76 8.61 18.41
CA ASN A 233 -9.91 9.52 18.47
C ASN A 233 -11.05 9.05 19.40
N ARG A 234 -10.84 8.01 20.22
CA ARG A 234 -11.86 7.51 21.15
C ARG A 234 -11.78 8.28 22.47
N ASN A 235 -12.19 9.54 22.46
CA ASN A 235 -12.50 10.38 23.64
C ASN A 235 -13.45 11.51 23.20
N THR A 236 -14.64 11.15 22.71
CA THR A 236 -15.82 12.02 22.60
C THR A 236 -17.04 11.14 22.69
#